data_AF-A0A847Z950-F1
#
_entry.id   AF-A0A847Z950-F1
#
_cell.length_a   1.000
_cell.length_b   1.000
_cell.length_c   1.000
_cell.angle_alpha   90.00
_cell.angle_beta   90.00
_cell.angle_gamma   90.00
#
_symmetry.space_group_name_H-M   'P 1'
#
loop_
_entity.id
_entity.type
_entity.pdbx_description
1 polymer ?
#
loop_
_entity_poly.entity_id
_entity_poly.type
_entity_poly.pdbx_seq_one_letter_code
_entity_poly.pdbx_strand_id
1 'polypeptide(L)'
;MILQALHALYNRKKDDLPPQGFESKEIPFLIVIDKNGQFIALQDTRTKDGKKLFSKKFTVPKEKEGRSGKNAWKMANILWDHYGYVLGWPKSENDSDIQMAKKQHQSFKTAIALISNTYPNNIEIQAVKNFLAKETFDDVFASQEWQECRKIKGCNLSFILEGSTRLVCENEDIQSWCSDASTNEEDADESNDLQDKEGICLVTGERAVIARLNPRTPILGARSNAKIVAFQTNMGFDSYGKEQSYNAPVSKKASFAYSTALSYLLAKESKQKLLAGDATTVFWAEKEHQLENVFADFFGEPAKDDQTQDIKSLIAALRAPQIGARPELDPQTKFYVLGLAPNAARIAVRFWYEGTVQQILDHIE
;
A
#
# COMPACT_ATOMS: atom_id res chain seq x y z
N MET A 1 -7.03 -21.21 -1.46
CA MET A 1 -6.39 -21.09 -2.78
C MET A 1 -5.98 -19.65 -3.08
N ILE A 2 -6.92 -18.71 -3.27
CA ILE A 2 -6.60 -17.30 -3.65
C ILE A 2 -5.69 -16.58 -2.63
N LEU A 3 -6.10 -16.52 -1.35
CA LEU A 3 -5.34 -15.79 -0.33
C LEU A 3 -3.96 -16.41 -0.07
N GLN A 4 -3.84 -17.73 -0.23
CA GLN A 4 -2.57 -18.46 -0.13
C GLN A 4 -1.66 -18.14 -1.32
N ALA A 5 -2.20 -18.09 -2.54
CA ALA A 5 -1.43 -17.72 -3.73
C ALA A 5 -0.97 -16.25 -3.69
N LEU A 6 -1.80 -15.33 -3.19
CA LEU A 6 -1.41 -13.94 -2.94
C LEU A 6 -0.37 -13.81 -1.81
N HIS A 7 -0.51 -14.59 -0.74
CA HIS A 7 0.48 -14.66 0.33
C HIS A 7 1.83 -15.19 -0.18
N ALA A 8 1.81 -16.22 -1.03
CA ALA A 8 3.01 -16.75 -1.69
C ALA A 8 3.65 -15.70 -2.62
N LEU A 9 2.85 -14.95 -3.38
CA LEU A 9 3.32 -13.84 -4.20
C LEU A 9 4.01 -12.77 -3.36
N TYR A 10 3.43 -12.38 -2.22
CA TYR A 10 4.05 -11.44 -1.30
C TYR A 10 5.42 -11.94 -0.83
N ASN A 11 5.52 -13.20 -0.41
CA ASN A 11 6.79 -13.79 0.03
C ASN A 11 7.84 -13.85 -1.10
N ARG A 12 7.41 -14.15 -2.33
CA ARG A 12 8.29 -14.13 -3.52
C ARG A 12 8.82 -12.74 -3.82
N LYS A 13 8.02 -11.70 -3.58
CA LYS A 13 8.32 -10.29 -3.87
C LYS A 13 8.68 -9.49 -2.61
N LYS A 14 9.12 -10.16 -1.53
CA LYS A 14 9.28 -9.52 -0.22
C LYS A 14 10.28 -8.37 -0.22
N ASP A 15 11.30 -8.44 -1.08
CA ASP A 15 12.32 -7.39 -1.21
C ASP A 15 11.84 -6.21 -2.08
N ASP A 16 10.83 -6.44 -2.93
CA ASP A 16 10.23 -5.43 -3.81
C ASP A 16 8.98 -4.75 -3.20
N LEU A 17 8.41 -5.35 -2.15
CA LEU A 17 7.14 -4.94 -1.55
C LEU A 17 7.32 -4.35 -0.15
N PRO A 18 6.42 -3.45 0.28
CA PRO A 18 6.47 -2.88 1.62
C PRO A 18 6.49 -3.96 2.72
N PRO A 19 7.41 -3.87 3.71
CA PRO A 19 7.42 -4.77 4.85
C PRO A 19 6.18 -4.57 5.73
N GLN A 20 5.96 -5.50 6.66
CA GLN A 20 4.81 -5.45 7.56
C GLN A 20 4.72 -4.09 8.30
N GLY A 21 3.53 -3.49 8.27
CA GLY A 21 3.28 -2.18 8.88
C GLY A 21 3.62 -0.99 7.97
N PHE A 22 4.02 -1.25 6.72
CA PHE A 22 4.33 -0.23 5.71
C PHE A 22 3.42 -0.35 4.49
N GLU A 23 3.33 0.73 3.72
CA GLU A 23 2.64 0.78 2.44
C GLU A 23 3.47 1.57 1.41
N SER A 24 3.20 1.33 0.13
CA SER A 24 3.72 2.17 -0.94
C SER A 24 2.81 3.39 -1.09
N LYS A 25 3.34 4.59 -0.85
CA LYS A 25 2.57 5.85 -0.91
C LYS A 25 3.23 6.87 -1.82
N GLU A 26 2.42 7.59 -2.58
CA GLU A 26 2.85 8.76 -3.35
C GLU A 26 3.13 9.93 -2.40
N ILE A 27 4.36 10.44 -2.42
CA ILE A 27 4.79 11.61 -1.64
C ILE A 27 5.28 12.68 -2.61
N PRO A 28 4.43 13.66 -2.99
CA PRO A 28 4.76 14.64 -4.02
C PRO A 28 5.93 15.57 -3.66
N PHE A 29 6.14 15.87 -2.37
CA PHE A 29 7.23 16.74 -1.92
C PHE A 29 7.93 16.18 -0.68
N LEU A 30 9.25 16.39 -0.60
CA LEU A 30 10.08 16.02 0.55
C LEU A 30 10.64 17.27 1.22
N ILE A 31 10.59 17.31 2.54
CA ILE A 31 11.28 18.33 3.34
C ILE A 31 12.70 17.82 3.56
N VAL A 32 13.67 18.46 2.91
CA VAL A 32 15.09 18.17 3.07
C VAL A 32 15.59 18.92 4.30
N ILE A 33 16.15 18.18 5.26
CA ILE A 33 16.70 18.75 6.49
C ILE A 33 18.14 18.29 6.73
N ASP A 34 18.93 19.07 7.44
CA ASP A 34 20.24 18.63 7.93
C ASP A 34 20.09 17.72 9.17
N LYS A 35 21.22 17.17 9.64
CA LYS A 35 21.28 16.33 10.84
C LYS A 35 20.83 17.04 12.14
N ASN A 36 20.74 18.37 12.14
CA ASN A 36 20.31 19.15 13.29
C ASN A 36 18.82 19.51 13.23
N GLY A 37 18.14 19.20 12.11
CA GLY A 37 16.74 19.57 11.87
C GLY A 37 16.57 20.94 11.23
N GLN A 38 17.62 21.52 10.65
CA GLN A 38 17.52 22.75 9.88
C GLN A 38 16.97 22.48 8.49
N PHE A 39 16.09 23.36 8.03
CA PHE A 39 15.51 23.29 6.69
C PHE A 39 16.57 23.61 5.66
N ILE A 40 16.70 22.76 4.64
CA ILE A 40 17.60 22.96 3.51
C ILE A 40 16.81 23.31 2.25
N ALA A 41 15.82 22.49 1.92
CA ALA A 41 15.00 22.69 0.72
C ALA A 41 13.68 21.92 0.82
N LEU A 42 12.72 22.31 -0.02
CA LEU A 42 11.55 21.50 -0.33
C LEU A 42 11.76 20.89 -1.71
N GLN A 43 11.82 19.57 -1.82
CA GLN A 43 12.11 18.87 -3.06
C GLN A 43 10.83 18.34 -3.70
N ASP A 44 10.55 18.72 -4.95
CA ASP A 44 9.47 18.13 -5.76
C ASP A 44 9.89 16.76 -6.29
N THR A 45 9.09 15.73 -6.03
CA THR A 45 9.34 14.36 -6.51
C THR A 45 8.53 14.01 -7.75
N ARG A 46 7.68 14.93 -8.21
CA ARG A 46 6.77 14.68 -9.31
C ARG A 46 7.50 14.74 -10.64
N THR A 47 7.19 13.81 -11.51
CA THR A 47 7.66 13.77 -12.90
C THR A 47 6.52 14.12 -13.85
N LYS A 48 6.85 14.76 -14.97
CA LYS A 48 5.88 15.08 -16.03
C LYS A 48 5.82 13.94 -17.02
N ASP A 49 4.61 13.47 -17.29
CA ASP A 49 4.31 12.64 -18.46
C ASP A 49 3.14 13.28 -19.22
N GLY A 50 3.47 13.86 -20.37
CA GLY A 50 2.63 14.77 -21.12
C GLY A 50 2.18 15.98 -20.27
N LYS A 51 0.86 16.09 -20.05
CA LYS A 51 0.25 17.16 -19.23
C LYS A 51 0.02 16.75 -17.77
N LYS A 52 0.25 15.49 -17.40
CA LYS A 52 0.00 14.96 -16.05
C LYS A 52 1.28 14.93 -15.24
N LEU A 53 1.15 15.16 -13.95
CA LEU A 53 2.23 15.03 -12.97
C LEU A 53 2.03 13.74 -12.18
N PHE A 54 3.10 12.99 -12.01
CA PHE A 54 3.12 11.72 -11.29
C PHE A 54 4.12 11.81 -10.14
N SER A 55 3.61 11.68 -8.92
CA SER A 55 4.43 11.70 -7.71
C SER A 55 5.24 10.42 -7.59
N LYS A 56 6.47 10.51 -7.09
CA LYS A 56 7.24 9.31 -6.76
C LYS A 56 6.59 8.56 -5.60
N LYS A 57 6.64 7.23 -5.67
CA LYS A 57 6.22 6.33 -4.59
C LYS A 57 7.38 6.04 -3.65
N PHE A 58 7.08 5.95 -2.37
CA PHE A 58 8.02 5.63 -1.30
C PHE A 58 7.40 4.58 -0.38
N THR A 59 8.25 3.83 0.32
CA THR A 59 7.81 2.90 1.35
C THR A 59 7.67 3.68 2.65
N VAL A 60 6.44 3.80 3.15
CA VAL A 60 6.15 4.61 4.35
C VAL A 60 5.36 3.79 5.36
N PRO A 61 5.42 4.13 6.66
CA PRO A 61 4.52 3.53 7.65
C PRO A 61 3.06 3.59 7.17
N LYS A 62 2.32 2.49 7.34
CA LYS A 62 0.93 2.36 6.87
C LYS A 62 0.09 3.52 7.39
N GLU A 63 -0.79 4.04 6.54
CA GLU A 63 -1.71 5.10 6.93
C GLU A 63 -2.58 4.64 8.10
N LYS A 64 -2.67 5.47 9.15
CA LYS A 64 -3.51 5.16 10.31
C LYS A 64 -4.96 4.98 9.88
N GLU A 65 -5.62 3.94 10.40
CA GLU A 65 -7.04 3.73 10.16
C GLU A 65 -7.89 4.70 11.02
N GLY A 66 -9.19 4.85 10.71
CA GLY A 66 -10.08 5.73 11.49
C GLY A 66 -9.92 7.24 11.30
N ARG A 67 -9.20 7.71 10.26
CA ARG A 67 -9.03 9.15 9.93
C ARG A 67 -10.29 9.83 9.36
N SER A 68 -11.48 9.40 9.76
CA SER A 68 -12.76 9.95 9.34
C SER A 68 -13.55 10.50 10.52
N GLY A 69 -14.33 11.57 10.28
CA GLY A 69 -15.18 12.17 11.30
C GLY A 69 -14.49 13.22 12.17
N LYS A 70 -15.18 13.67 13.22
CA LYS A 70 -14.80 14.85 14.02
C LYS A 70 -13.47 14.71 14.76
N ASN A 71 -13.02 13.49 15.01
CA ASN A 71 -11.79 13.19 15.75
C ASN A 71 -10.62 12.78 14.86
N ALA A 72 -10.76 12.84 13.54
CA ALA A 72 -9.72 12.44 12.60
C ALA A 72 -8.37 13.14 12.87
N TRP A 73 -8.40 14.39 13.34
CA TRP A 73 -7.22 15.20 13.68
C TRP A 73 -6.30 14.60 14.75
N LYS A 74 -6.77 13.63 15.54
CA LYS A 74 -5.96 12.92 16.54
C LYS A 74 -5.06 11.84 15.92
N MET A 75 -5.39 11.40 14.71
CA MET A 75 -4.74 10.28 14.04
C MET A 75 -3.72 10.81 13.02
N ALA A 76 -2.49 11.01 13.50
CA ALA A 76 -1.35 11.42 12.69
C ALA A 76 -0.61 10.20 12.13
N ASN A 77 -0.21 10.28 10.86
CA ASN A 77 0.70 9.30 10.27
C ASN A 77 2.13 9.50 10.82
N ILE A 78 2.95 8.45 10.74
CA ILE A 78 4.29 8.46 11.34
C ILE A 78 5.32 8.95 10.31
N LEU A 79 5.95 10.10 10.57
CA LEU A 79 7.03 10.70 9.75
C LEU A 79 6.64 11.06 8.29
N TRP A 80 5.35 11.03 7.97
CA TRP A 80 4.77 11.58 6.76
C TRP A 80 3.32 11.95 7.04
N ASP A 81 2.77 12.97 6.39
CA ASP A 81 1.33 13.28 6.40
C ASP A 81 1.06 14.45 5.43
N HIS A 82 -0.20 14.89 5.31
CA HIS A 82 -0.47 16.13 4.59
C HIS A 82 0.05 17.38 5.34
N TYR A 83 0.30 18.47 4.62
CA TYR A 83 0.88 19.72 5.17
C TYR A 83 0.17 20.31 6.41
N GLY A 84 -1.07 19.92 6.69
CA GLY A 84 -1.83 20.38 7.85
C GLY A 84 -1.33 19.71 9.14
N TYR A 85 -0.98 18.43 9.07
CA TYR A 85 -0.29 17.74 10.17
C TYR A 85 1.20 18.08 10.19
N VAL A 86 1.87 18.12 9.03
CA VAL A 86 3.34 18.28 9.01
C VAL A 86 3.77 19.71 9.33
N LEU A 87 3.10 20.71 8.77
CA LEU A 87 3.52 22.13 8.84
C LEU A 87 2.47 23.04 9.51
N GLY A 88 1.35 22.49 10.02
CA GLY A 88 0.26 23.29 10.58
C GLY A 88 -0.43 24.19 9.56
N TRP A 89 -0.27 23.93 8.26
CA TRP A 89 -0.83 24.79 7.22
C TRP A 89 -2.33 24.50 7.02
N PRO A 90 -3.20 25.52 7.10
CA PRO A 90 -4.64 25.32 7.05
C PRO A 90 -5.15 25.06 5.64
N LYS A 91 -6.31 24.41 5.55
CA LYS A 91 -6.99 24.13 4.27
C LYS A 91 -7.57 25.40 3.65
N SER A 92 -7.99 26.37 4.47
CA SER A 92 -8.48 27.69 4.09
C SER A 92 -8.17 28.70 5.20
N GLU A 93 -8.42 29.98 4.93
CA GLU A 93 -8.20 31.06 5.90
C GLU A 93 -9.31 31.16 6.97
N ASN A 94 -10.30 30.27 6.94
CA ASN A 94 -11.37 30.25 7.95
C ASN A 94 -10.83 29.80 9.32
N ASP A 95 -11.29 30.44 10.39
CA ASP A 95 -10.85 30.17 11.77
C ASP A 95 -10.94 28.69 12.16
N SER A 96 -11.98 27.98 11.72
CA SER A 96 -12.15 26.56 12.01
C SER A 96 -11.05 25.71 11.38
N ASP A 97 -10.61 26.04 10.17
CA ASP A 97 -9.56 25.30 9.45
C ASP A 97 -8.19 25.64 10.02
N ILE A 98 -7.97 26.89 10.45
CA ILE A 98 -6.76 27.31 11.18
C ILE A 98 -6.64 26.55 12.51
N GLN A 99 -7.71 26.49 13.29
CA GLN A 99 -7.72 25.72 14.55
C GLN A 99 -7.54 24.22 14.29
N MET A 100 -8.14 23.68 13.22
CA MET A 100 -7.98 22.27 12.86
C MET A 100 -6.52 21.95 12.52
N ALA A 101 -5.85 22.76 11.70
CA ALA A 101 -4.46 22.54 11.34
C ALA A 101 -3.52 22.60 12.56
N LYS A 102 -3.77 23.52 13.50
CA LYS A 102 -3.04 23.55 14.79
C LYS A 102 -3.20 22.24 15.58
N LYS A 103 -4.42 21.72 15.66
CA LYS A 103 -4.70 20.43 16.34
C LYS A 103 -4.02 19.26 15.65
N GLN A 104 -4.11 19.18 14.32
CA GLN A 104 -3.45 18.17 13.50
C GLN A 104 -1.94 18.19 13.72
N HIS A 105 -1.33 19.37 13.62
CA HIS A 105 0.10 19.54 13.80
C HIS A 105 0.57 19.16 15.20
N GLN A 106 -0.22 19.50 16.24
CA GLN A 106 0.08 19.08 17.59
C GLN A 106 0.05 17.55 17.77
N SER A 107 -0.93 16.86 17.17
CA SER A 107 -0.98 15.39 17.16
C SER A 107 0.26 14.79 16.48
N PHE A 108 0.67 15.35 15.34
CA PHE A 108 1.88 14.93 14.62
C PHE A 108 3.14 15.12 15.49
N LYS A 109 3.34 16.32 16.06
CA LYS A 109 4.46 16.60 16.99
C LYS A 109 4.50 15.63 18.16
N THR A 110 3.34 15.29 18.72
CA THR A 110 3.23 14.38 19.87
C THR A 110 3.65 12.96 19.48
N ALA A 111 3.21 12.46 18.33
CA ALA A 111 3.61 11.15 17.81
C ALA A 111 5.12 11.08 17.55
N ILE A 112 5.70 12.10 16.91
CA ILE A 112 7.14 12.16 16.65
C ILE A 112 7.94 12.30 17.95
N ALA A 113 7.46 13.08 18.92
CA ALA A 113 8.11 13.21 20.22
C ALA A 113 8.17 11.85 20.97
N LEU A 114 7.08 11.09 20.95
CA LEU A 114 7.04 9.76 21.55
C LEU A 114 8.09 8.83 20.93
N ILE A 115 8.12 8.74 19.60
CA ILE A 115 9.09 7.90 18.87
C ILE A 115 10.52 8.37 19.14
N SER A 116 10.76 9.68 19.16
CA SER A 116 12.09 10.24 19.45
C SER A 116 12.59 9.94 20.86
N ASN A 117 11.68 9.76 21.83
CA ASN A 117 12.04 9.40 23.20
C ASN A 117 12.33 7.90 23.32
N THR A 118 11.67 7.06 22.51
CA THR A 118 11.96 5.63 22.40
C THR A 118 13.32 5.39 21.73
N TYR A 119 13.67 6.19 20.72
CA TYR A 119 14.94 6.07 19.97
C TYR A 119 15.80 7.35 20.12
N PRO A 120 16.36 7.62 21.32
CA PRO A 120 17.08 8.87 21.59
C PRO A 120 18.38 9.01 20.78
N ASN A 121 18.99 7.89 20.38
CA ASN A 121 20.25 7.88 19.64
C ASN A 121 20.06 7.94 18.12
N ASN A 122 18.82 7.89 17.63
CA ASN A 122 18.55 7.92 16.19
C ASN A 122 18.57 9.36 15.67
N ILE A 123 19.68 9.73 15.02
CA ILE A 123 19.93 11.09 14.51
C ILE A 123 18.83 11.55 13.53
N GLU A 124 18.33 10.66 12.67
CA GLU A 124 17.30 11.01 11.68
C GLU A 124 15.98 11.41 12.35
N ILE A 125 15.54 10.63 13.35
CA ILE A 125 14.33 10.91 14.12
C ILE A 125 14.51 12.18 14.96
N GLN A 126 15.68 12.38 15.58
CA GLN A 126 15.98 13.61 16.32
C GLN A 126 16.00 14.85 15.41
N ALA A 127 16.52 14.74 14.19
CA ALA A 127 16.52 15.83 13.22
C ALA A 127 15.07 16.26 12.88
N VAL A 128 14.16 15.31 12.66
CA VAL A 128 12.75 15.63 12.40
C VAL A 128 12.09 16.26 13.64
N LYS A 129 12.36 15.73 14.84
CA LYS A 129 11.87 16.33 16.10
C LYS A 129 12.32 17.79 16.24
N ASN A 130 13.59 18.07 15.96
CA ASN A 130 14.17 19.41 16.04
C ASN A 130 13.59 20.35 14.98
N PHE A 131 13.40 19.87 13.75
CA PHE A 131 12.70 20.63 12.70
C PHE A 131 11.30 21.04 13.17
N LEU A 132 10.54 20.10 13.74
CA LEU A 132 9.18 20.32 14.24
C LEU A 132 9.12 21.16 15.53
N ALA A 133 10.25 21.41 16.20
CA ALA A 133 10.28 22.23 17.40
C ALA A 133 10.09 23.73 17.11
N LYS A 134 10.30 24.16 15.86
CA LYS A 134 10.08 25.54 15.40
C LYS A 134 8.61 25.98 15.58
N GLU A 135 8.41 27.27 15.83
CA GLU A 135 7.07 27.87 15.94
C GLU A 135 6.45 28.13 14.57
N THR A 136 7.27 28.54 13.60
CA THR A 136 6.87 28.79 12.21
C THR A 136 7.79 28.06 11.23
N PHE A 137 7.33 27.92 10.00
CA PHE A 137 8.07 27.30 8.89
C PHE A 137 8.24 28.29 7.74
N ASP A 138 8.52 29.55 8.06
CA ASP A 138 8.54 30.65 7.08
C ASP A 138 9.53 30.40 5.95
N ASP A 139 10.69 29.80 6.24
CA ASP A 139 11.67 29.38 5.23
C ASP A 139 11.09 28.37 4.24
N VAL A 140 10.25 27.44 4.72
CA VAL A 140 9.55 26.47 3.86
C VAL A 140 8.54 27.22 2.99
N PHE A 141 7.75 28.12 3.58
CA PHE A 141 6.69 28.83 2.89
C PHE A 141 7.20 29.86 1.87
N ALA A 142 8.42 30.36 2.06
CA ALA A 142 9.12 31.24 1.13
C ALA A 142 9.71 30.51 -0.09
N SER A 143 9.86 29.18 -0.04
CA SER A 143 10.40 28.40 -1.15
C SER A 143 9.50 28.44 -2.40
N GLN A 144 10.12 28.33 -3.58
CA GLN A 144 9.40 28.28 -4.85
C GLN A 144 8.53 27.01 -4.94
N GLU A 145 9.05 25.89 -4.46
CA GLU A 145 8.40 24.59 -4.46
C GLU A 145 7.15 24.59 -3.58
N TRP A 146 7.14 25.38 -2.50
CA TRP A 146 5.94 25.54 -1.68
C TRP A 146 4.76 26.10 -2.46
N GLN A 147 5.02 27.00 -3.41
CA GLN A 147 3.97 27.58 -4.27
C GLN A 147 3.28 26.52 -5.13
N GLU A 148 4.00 25.46 -5.51
CA GLU A 148 3.45 24.31 -6.21
C GLU A 148 2.81 23.30 -5.25
N CYS A 149 3.43 23.05 -4.11
CA CYS A 149 2.94 22.16 -3.07
C CYS A 149 1.55 22.58 -2.56
N ARG A 150 1.37 23.87 -2.22
CA ARG A 150 0.11 24.39 -1.67
C ARG A 150 -1.08 24.31 -2.65
N LYS A 151 -0.81 24.18 -3.96
CA LYS A 151 -1.86 23.99 -4.97
C LYS A 151 -2.48 22.58 -4.91
N ILE A 152 -1.74 21.61 -4.37
CA ILE A 152 -2.22 20.24 -4.17
C ILE A 152 -2.98 20.19 -2.84
N LYS A 153 -4.31 20.14 -2.89
CA LYS A 153 -5.14 20.04 -1.68
C LYS A 153 -4.75 18.81 -0.86
N GLY A 154 -4.30 19.03 0.38
CA GLY A 154 -3.86 17.95 1.25
C GLY A 154 -2.59 17.26 0.76
N CYS A 155 -1.64 18.00 0.19
CA CYS A 155 -0.36 17.46 -0.27
C CYS A 155 0.37 16.72 0.85
N ASN A 156 0.68 15.44 0.61
CA ASN A 156 1.52 14.65 1.50
C ASN A 156 2.98 15.09 1.43
N LEU A 157 3.63 15.12 2.59
CA LEU A 157 5.02 15.47 2.80
C LEU A 157 5.68 14.38 3.64
N SER A 158 6.97 14.17 3.43
CA SER A 158 7.83 13.37 4.32
C SER A 158 9.21 14.02 4.42
N PHE A 159 10.09 13.44 5.23
CA PHE A 159 11.40 13.99 5.57
C PHE A 159 12.52 13.16 4.97
N ILE A 160 13.56 13.85 4.52
CA ILE A 160 14.81 13.24 4.05
C ILE A 160 15.98 14.05 4.60
N LEU A 161 17.05 13.36 5.03
CA LEU A 161 18.28 14.05 5.40
C LEU A 161 19.07 14.49 4.16
N GLU A 162 19.74 15.63 4.23
CA GLU A 162 20.68 16.09 3.21
C GLU A 162 21.72 14.99 2.90
N GLY A 163 21.87 14.65 1.62
CA GLY A 163 22.77 13.60 1.15
C GLY A 163 22.24 12.15 1.29
N SER A 164 21.06 11.95 1.90
CA SER A 164 20.41 10.64 1.97
C SER A 164 19.67 10.29 0.67
N THR A 165 19.57 9.00 0.38
CA THR A 165 18.74 8.45 -0.71
C THR A 165 17.44 7.82 -0.20
N ARG A 166 17.28 7.70 1.12
CA ARG A 166 16.14 7.08 1.81
C ARG A 166 15.44 8.09 2.71
N LEU A 167 14.12 7.95 2.85
CA LEU A 167 13.33 8.79 3.75
C LEU A 167 13.63 8.45 5.20
N VAL A 168 13.44 9.41 6.10
CA VAL A 168 13.57 9.18 7.55
C VAL A 168 12.58 8.11 8.04
N CYS A 169 11.41 8.03 7.41
CA CYS A 169 10.39 7.03 7.75
C CYS A 169 10.76 5.59 7.30
N GLU A 170 11.74 5.42 6.41
CA GLU A 170 12.28 4.12 5.98
C GLU A 170 13.34 3.57 6.95
N ASN A 171 13.55 4.25 8.08
CA ASN A 171 14.51 3.86 9.10
C ASN A 171 14.11 2.55 9.82
N GLU A 172 15.10 1.70 10.13
CA GLU A 172 14.89 0.38 10.77
C GLU A 172 14.26 0.49 12.17
N ASP A 173 14.57 1.56 12.91
CA ASP A 173 13.92 1.84 14.21
C ASP A 173 12.42 2.11 14.03
N ILE A 174 12.03 2.75 12.92
CA ILE A 174 10.62 2.98 12.58
C ILE A 174 9.96 1.67 12.14
N GLN A 175 10.68 0.79 11.45
CA GLN A 175 10.17 -0.54 11.13
C GLN A 175 9.89 -1.36 12.38
N SER A 176 10.80 -1.30 13.36
CA SER A 176 10.64 -1.95 14.66
C SER A 176 9.45 -1.36 15.42
N TRP A 177 9.36 -0.03 15.51
CA TRP A 177 8.23 0.67 16.11
C TRP A 177 6.89 0.28 15.50
N CYS A 178 6.80 0.24 14.17
CA CYS A 178 5.57 -0.13 13.47
C CYS A 178 5.22 -1.60 13.65
N SER A 179 6.21 -2.50 13.71
CA SER A 179 5.98 -3.92 13.95
C SER A 179 5.41 -4.18 15.34
N ASP A 180 5.94 -3.50 16.36
CA ASP A 180 5.46 -3.57 17.73
C ASP A 180 4.10 -2.85 17.91
N ALA A 181 3.88 -1.72 17.25
CA ALA A 181 2.60 -1.02 17.30
C ALA A 181 1.48 -1.75 16.53
N SER A 182 1.81 -2.56 15.52
CA SER A 182 0.86 -3.39 14.77
C SER A 182 0.19 -4.47 15.64
N THR A 183 0.75 -4.79 16.82
CA THR A 183 0.06 -5.63 17.80
C THR A 183 -1.01 -4.84 18.56
N ASN A 184 -0.89 -3.51 18.64
CA ASN A 184 -1.69 -2.65 19.52
C ASN A 184 -2.60 -1.65 18.78
N GLU A 185 -2.81 -1.78 17.46
CA GLU A 185 -3.78 -0.94 16.76
C GLU A 185 -5.19 -1.31 17.20
N GLU A 186 -5.69 -0.56 18.18
CA GLU A 186 -7.10 -0.49 18.54
C GLU A 186 -7.87 0.00 17.31
N ASP A 187 -8.61 -0.92 16.70
CA ASP A 187 -9.62 -0.60 15.70
C ASP A 187 -10.57 0.45 16.31
N ALA A 188 -10.59 1.64 15.71
CA ALA A 188 -11.44 2.75 16.10
C ALA A 188 -12.92 2.43 15.81
N ASP A 189 -13.50 1.57 16.63
CA ASP A 189 -14.93 1.40 16.88
C ASP A 189 -15.10 1.10 18.38
N GLU A 190 -15.95 1.90 19.04
CA GLU A 190 -16.24 1.93 20.48
C GLU A 190 -16.81 0.59 21.02
N SER A 191 -15.98 -0.44 21.15
CA SER A 191 -16.34 -1.67 21.86
C SER A 191 -15.19 -2.09 22.78
N ASN A 192 -15.42 -2.00 24.09
CA ASN A 192 -14.49 -2.25 25.20
C ASN A 192 -13.95 -3.70 25.34
N ASP A 193 -13.99 -4.51 24.29
CA ASP A 193 -13.55 -5.92 24.30
C ASP A 193 -12.38 -6.16 23.32
N LEU A 194 -11.40 -5.24 23.37
CA LEU A 194 -10.24 -5.14 22.49
C LEU A 194 -9.10 -6.11 22.85
N GLN A 195 -9.41 -7.35 23.22
CA GLN A 195 -8.36 -8.36 23.36
C GLN A 195 -8.03 -9.00 22.02
N ASP A 196 -6.73 -9.00 21.68
CA ASP A 196 -6.18 -9.73 20.56
C ASP A 196 -6.58 -11.22 20.66
N LYS A 197 -7.40 -11.69 19.71
CA LYS A 197 -7.83 -13.09 19.68
C LYS A 197 -6.81 -13.92 18.91
N GLU A 198 -6.24 -14.92 19.57
CA GLU A 198 -5.41 -15.92 18.92
C GLU A 198 -6.25 -17.03 18.26
N GLY A 199 -5.75 -17.57 17.15
CA GLY A 199 -6.39 -18.66 16.44
C GLY A 199 -5.48 -19.29 15.40
N ILE A 200 -5.98 -20.34 14.73
CA ILE A 200 -5.29 -20.94 13.59
C ILE A 200 -5.58 -20.07 12.36
N CYS A 201 -4.54 -19.58 11.71
CA CYS A 201 -4.66 -18.83 10.47
C CYS A 201 -5.03 -19.78 9.32
N LEU A 202 -6.13 -19.51 8.62
CA LEU A 202 -6.58 -20.32 7.47
C LEU A 202 -5.65 -20.24 6.25
N VAL A 203 -4.76 -19.23 6.20
CA VAL A 203 -3.81 -19.06 5.09
C VAL A 203 -2.53 -19.85 5.35
N THR A 204 -1.93 -19.73 6.54
CA THR A 204 -0.64 -20.34 6.86
C THR A 204 -0.76 -21.67 7.60
N GLY A 205 -1.88 -21.95 8.25
CA GLY A 205 -2.06 -23.10 9.14
C GLY A 205 -1.43 -22.92 10.53
N GLU A 206 -0.76 -21.80 10.78
CA GLU A 206 -0.06 -21.51 12.04
C GLU A 206 -0.97 -20.83 13.05
N ARG A 207 -0.67 -20.99 14.35
CA ARG A 207 -1.35 -20.26 15.42
C ARG A 207 -0.76 -18.85 15.55
N ALA A 208 -1.61 -17.83 15.49
CA ALA A 208 -1.21 -16.43 15.57
C ALA A 208 -2.38 -15.52 15.98
N VAL A 209 -2.09 -14.26 16.27
CA VAL A 209 -3.10 -13.21 16.48
C VAL A 209 -3.89 -12.97 15.20
N ILE A 210 -5.22 -13.09 15.29
CA ILE A 210 -6.15 -12.97 14.17
C ILE A 210 -6.51 -11.51 13.93
N ALA A 211 -6.49 -11.10 12.66
CA ALA A 211 -6.95 -9.78 12.26
C ALA A 211 -8.48 -9.68 12.47
N ARG A 212 -8.92 -8.73 13.29
CA ARG A 212 -10.35 -8.43 13.47
C ARG A 212 -10.97 -7.91 12.17
N LEU A 213 -10.26 -7.04 11.46
CA LEU A 213 -10.64 -6.48 10.17
C LEU A 213 -9.54 -6.70 9.14
N ASN A 214 -9.95 -6.97 7.91
CA ASN A 214 -9.03 -7.05 6.78
C ASN A 214 -8.66 -5.65 6.24
N PRO A 215 -7.47 -5.47 5.69
CA PRO A 215 -7.06 -4.23 5.02
C PRO A 215 -8.00 -3.84 3.88
N ARG A 216 -8.10 -2.53 3.65
CA ARG A 216 -8.80 -1.97 2.49
C ARG A 216 -7.99 -2.25 1.23
N THR A 217 -8.66 -2.70 0.17
CA THR A 217 -8.03 -3.01 -1.13
C THR A 217 -8.95 -2.55 -2.27
N PRO A 218 -9.25 -1.25 -2.38
CA PRO A 218 -10.23 -0.77 -3.34
C PRO A 218 -9.78 -1.07 -4.78
N ILE A 219 -10.72 -1.57 -5.58
CA ILE A 219 -10.58 -1.72 -7.03
C ILE A 219 -11.29 -0.57 -7.75
N LEU A 220 -11.05 -0.43 -9.05
CA LEU A 220 -11.75 0.56 -9.87
C LEU A 220 -13.27 0.38 -9.75
N GLY A 221 -13.98 1.46 -9.45
CA GLY A 221 -15.44 1.46 -9.26
C GLY A 221 -15.94 0.99 -7.88
N ALA A 222 -15.07 0.49 -7.00
CA ALA A 222 -15.45 0.15 -5.63
C ALA A 222 -15.38 1.38 -4.70
N ARG A 223 -16.05 1.31 -3.54
CA ARG A 223 -15.85 2.31 -2.48
C ARG A 223 -14.43 2.23 -1.92
N SER A 224 -13.92 3.36 -1.42
CA SER A 224 -12.56 3.44 -0.85
C SER A 224 -12.33 2.52 0.36
N ASN A 225 -13.40 2.04 0.99
CA ASN A 225 -13.36 1.09 2.11
C ASN A 225 -13.58 -0.36 1.71
N ALA A 226 -13.59 -0.69 0.41
CA ALA A 226 -13.80 -2.05 -0.05
C ALA A 226 -12.68 -2.99 0.38
N LYS A 227 -13.06 -4.23 0.73
CA LYS A 227 -12.17 -5.30 1.20
C LYS A 227 -12.44 -6.58 0.43
N ILE A 228 -11.41 -7.40 0.21
CA ILE A 228 -11.54 -8.71 -0.43
C ILE A 228 -12.19 -9.74 0.50
N VAL A 229 -11.98 -9.63 1.82
CA VAL A 229 -12.65 -10.43 2.85
C VAL A 229 -13.35 -9.49 3.82
N ALA A 230 -14.68 -9.58 3.89
CA ALA A 230 -15.50 -8.76 4.77
C ALA A 230 -16.75 -9.53 5.23
N PHE A 231 -17.13 -9.32 6.47
CA PHE A 231 -18.32 -9.93 7.08
C PHE A 231 -19.30 -8.84 7.50
N GLN A 232 -20.60 -9.11 7.33
CA GLN A 232 -21.66 -8.27 7.89
C GLN A 232 -21.86 -8.66 9.34
N THR A 233 -21.98 -7.68 10.23
CA THR A 233 -22.37 -7.88 11.63
C THR A 233 -23.90 -7.94 11.74
N ASN A 234 -24.43 -8.67 12.72
CA ASN A 234 -25.86 -8.71 13.06
C ASN A 234 -26.79 -9.25 11.96
N MET A 235 -26.26 -10.06 11.03
CA MET A 235 -27.01 -10.62 9.90
C MET A 235 -27.03 -12.16 9.89
N GLY A 236 -26.88 -12.80 11.06
CA GLY A 236 -26.91 -14.27 11.20
C GLY A 236 -25.58 -14.98 10.91
N PHE A 237 -24.53 -14.24 10.55
CA PHE A 237 -23.17 -14.80 10.42
C PHE A 237 -22.49 -15.04 11.78
N ASP A 238 -23.09 -14.53 12.85
CA ASP A 238 -22.55 -14.61 14.21
C ASP A 238 -23.09 -15.84 14.99
N SER A 239 -23.83 -16.73 14.33
CA SER A 239 -24.51 -17.89 14.96
C SER A 239 -23.57 -18.90 15.64
N TYR A 240 -22.28 -18.89 15.29
CA TYR A 240 -21.25 -19.72 15.95
C TYR A 240 -20.45 -18.95 17.02
N GLY A 241 -20.96 -17.80 17.49
CA GLY A 241 -20.29 -16.96 18.49
C GLY A 241 -19.04 -16.24 17.96
N LYS A 242 -18.88 -16.18 16.64
CA LYS A 242 -17.77 -15.51 15.94
C LYS A 242 -18.30 -14.29 15.23
N GLU A 243 -17.66 -13.14 15.46
CA GLU A 243 -18.06 -11.88 14.85
C GLU A 243 -17.04 -11.42 13.81
N GLN A 244 -17.49 -10.65 12.83
CA GLN A 244 -16.61 -10.01 11.83
C GLN A 244 -15.63 -11.01 11.19
N SER A 245 -14.34 -10.65 11.03
CA SER A 245 -13.34 -11.50 10.36
C SER A 245 -12.95 -12.74 11.17
N TYR A 246 -13.38 -12.88 12.43
CA TYR A 246 -13.17 -14.12 13.18
C TYR A 246 -13.91 -15.32 12.57
N ASN A 247 -14.89 -15.08 11.68
CA ASN A 247 -15.56 -16.10 10.87
C ASN A 247 -14.65 -16.74 9.80
N ALA A 248 -13.61 -16.04 9.34
CA ALA A 248 -12.54 -16.60 8.52
C ALA A 248 -11.19 -16.15 9.10
N PRO A 249 -10.71 -16.83 10.15
CA PRO A 249 -9.56 -16.37 10.91
C PRO A 249 -8.30 -16.35 10.04
N VAL A 250 -7.75 -15.16 9.84
CA VAL A 250 -6.46 -14.93 9.18
C VAL A 250 -5.59 -14.11 10.13
N SER A 251 -4.31 -14.48 10.26
CA SER A 251 -3.38 -13.73 11.09
C SER A 251 -3.17 -12.31 10.56
N LYS A 252 -2.84 -11.36 11.46
CA LYS A 252 -2.46 -9.98 11.08
C LYS A 252 -1.38 -9.99 9.98
N LYS A 253 -0.38 -10.88 10.10
CA LYS A 253 0.72 -11.06 9.12
C LYS A 253 0.23 -11.53 7.75
N ALA A 254 -0.58 -12.59 7.72
CA ALA A 254 -1.06 -13.14 6.46
C ALA A 254 -2.04 -12.18 5.75
N SER A 255 -2.87 -11.49 6.53
CA SER A 255 -3.80 -10.46 6.04
C SER A 255 -3.06 -9.29 5.41
N PHE A 256 -1.99 -8.82 6.05
CA PHE A 256 -1.07 -7.84 5.47
C PHE A 256 -0.50 -8.35 4.14
N ALA A 257 0.15 -9.52 4.17
CA ALA A 257 0.87 -10.07 3.02
C ALA A 257 -0.01 -10.17 1.75
N TYR A 258 -1.16 -10.85 1.81
CA TYR A 258 -1.98 -10.97 0.60
C TYR A 258 -2.59 -9.64 0.16
N SER A 259 -2.85 -8.70 1.08
CA SER A 259 -3.43 -7.40 0.74
C SER A 259 -2.41 -6.50 0.04
N THR A 260 -1.14 -6.57 0.47
CA THR A 260 -0.01 -5.88 -0.15
C THR A 260 0.27 -6.44 -1.54
N ALA A 261 0.31 -7.78 -1.69
CA ALA A 261 0.45 -8.42 -3.00
C ALA A 261 -0.69 -8.07 -3.95
N LEU A 262 -1.94 -8.07 -3.46
CA LEU A 262 -3.08 -7.70 -4.29
C LEU A 262 -3.04 -6.22 -4.68
N SER A 263 -2.66 -5.33 -3.77
CA SER A 263 -2.51 -3.88 -4.05
C SER A 263 -1.41 -3.61 -5.07
N TYR A 264 -0.31 -4.37 -5.02
CA TYR A 264 0.75 -4.35 -6.03
C TYR A 264 0.20 -4.71 -7.42
N LEU A 265 -0.51 -5.82 -7.54
CA LEU A 265 -1.12 -6.23 -8.82
C LEU A 265 -2.14 -5.21 -9.33
N LEU A 266 -2.91 -4.60 -8.42
CA LEU A 266 -3.93 -3.60 -8.75
C LEU A 266 -3.38 -2.20 -9.05
N ALA A 267 -2.10 -1.95 -8.78
CA ALA A 267 -1.47 -0.66 -8.97
C ALA A 267 -1.63 -0.15 -10.41
N LYS A 268 -1.70 1.17 -10.58
CA LYS A 268 -2.02 1.79 -11.88
C LYS A 268 -1.03 1.40 -12.98
N GLU A 269 0.24 1.31 -12.61
CA GLU A 269 1.39 0.98 -13.44
C GLU A 269 1.67 -0.53 -13.57
N SER A 270 0.90 -1.37 -12.88
CA SER A 270 1.04 -2.82 -12.95
C SER A 270 0.73 -3.32 -14.36
N LYS A 271 1.69 -4.03 -14.97
CA LYS A 271 1.49 -4.78 -16.22
C LYS A 271 0.70 -6.08 -16.00
N GLN A 272 0.60 -6.52 -14.75
CA GLN A 272 -0.05 -7.77 -14.35
C GLN A 272 -1.56 -7.63 -14.15
N LYS A 273 -2.18 -6.73 -14.93
CA LYS A 273 -3.58 -6.36 -14.79
C LYS A 273 -4.19 -5.95 -16.13
N LEU A 274 -5.43 -6.36 -16.35
CA LEU A 274 -6.25 -5.96 -17.49
C LEU A 274 -7.72 -5.80 -17.07
N LEU A 275 -8.54 -5.22 -17.96
CA LEU A 275 -9.98 -5.16 -17.77
C LEU A 275 -10.65 -6.21 -18.67
N ALA A 276 -11.40 -7.14 -18.09
CA ALA A 276 -12.17 -8.14 -18.82
C ALA A 276 -13.66 -7.90 -18.55
N GLY A 277 -14.37 -7.29 -19.51
CA GLY A 277 -15.74 -6.83 -19.30
C GLY A 277 -15.82 -5.75 -18.20
N ASP A 278 -16.57 -6.02 -17.13
CA ASP A 278 -16.69 -5.15 -15.95
C ASP A 278 -15.72 -5.53 -14.81
N ALA A 279 -14.90 -6.56 -14.99
CA ALA A 279 -14.02 -7.11 -13.96
C ALA A 279 -12.57 -6.64 -14.14
N THR A 280 -12.00 -6.08 -13.08
CA THR A 280 -10.54 -5.87 -12.97
C THR A 280 -9.88 -7.23 -12.78
N THR A 281 -9.08 -7.65 -13.75
CA THR A 281 -8.45 -8.97 -13.76
C THR A 281 -6.96 -8.81 -13.50
N VAL A 282 -6.46 -9.52 -12.48
CA VAL A 282 -5.03 -9.58 -12.14
C VAL A 282 -4.51 -10.99 -12.32
N PHE A 283 -3.23 -11.12 -12.62
CA PHE A 283 -2.62 -12.43 -12.90
C PHE A 283 -1.14 -12.49 -12.49
N TRP A 284 -0.69 -13.66 -12.07
CA TRP A 284 0.70 -13.88 -11.66
C TRP A 284 1.05 -15.37 -11.69
N ALA A 285 2.33 -15.69 -11.75
CA ALA A 285 2.83 -17.04 -11.63
C ALA A 285 3.30 -17.35 -10.20
N GLU A 286 3.42 -18.63 -9.85
CA GLU A 286 3.98 -19.07 -8.56
C GLU A 286 5.46 -18.70 -8.41
N LYS A 287 6.21 -18.75 -9.52
CA LYS A 287 7.62 -18.35 -9.62
C LYS A 287 7.77 -17.28 -10.70
N GLU A 288 8.81 -16.46 -10.61
CA GLU A 288 9.05 -15.43 -11.62
C GLU A 288 9.05 -16.04 -13.02
N HIS A 289 8.24 -15.48 -13.91
CA HIS A 289 7.97 -16.07 -15.21
C HIS A 289 7.67 -14.98 -16.24
N GLN A 290 8.27 -15.06 -17.42
CA GLN A 290 8.14 -14.02 -18.46
C GLN A 290 6.69 -13.81 -18.93
N LEU A 291 5.85 -14.85 -18.85
CA LEU A 291 4.42 -14.76 -19.15
C LEU A 291 3.73 -13.64 -18.35
N GLU A 292 4.16 -13.34 -17.12
CA GLU A 292 3.61 -12.24 -16.32
C GLU A 292 3.69 -10.87 -17.01
N ASN A 293 4.66 -10.67 -17.91
CA ASN A 293 4.89 -9.39 -18.57
C ASN A 293 4.09 -9.20 -19.85
N VAL A 294 3.70 -10.30 -20.51
CA VAL A 294 3.02 -10.25 -21.82
C VAL A 294 1.58 -10.75 -21.77
N PHE A 295 1.14 -11.33 -20.65
CA PHE A 295 -0.16 -11.99 -20.60
C PHE A 295 -1.32 -11.04 -20.90
N ALA A 296 -1.21 -9.78 -20.46
CA ALA A 296 -2.19 -8.76 -20.81
C ALA A 296 -2.27 -8.50 -22.33
N ASP A 297 -1.16 -8.61 -23.04
CA ASP A 297 -1.09 -8.30 -24.47
C ASP A 297 -1.81 -9.34 -25.34
N PHE A 298 -2.03 -10.57 -24.83
CA PHE A 298 -2.87 -11.56 -25.51
C PHE A 298 -4.35 -11.17 -25.57
N PHE A 299 -4.82 -10.41 -24.57
CA PHE A 299 -6.25 -10.08 -24.39
C PHE A 299 -6.56 -8.58 -24.53
N GLY A 300 -5.53 -7.74 -24.55
CA GLY A 300 -5.65 -6.28 -24.66
C GLY A 300 -5.77 -5.80 -26.11
N GLU A 301 -6.06 -4.51 -26.28
CA GLU A 301 -5.74 -3.82 -27.53
C GLU A 301 -4.21 -3.69 -27.63
N PRO A 302 -3.59 -4.01 -28.79
CA PRO A 302 -2.14 -3.98 -28.93
C PRO A 302 -1.60 -2.59 -28.56
N ALA A 303 -0.46 -2.57 -27.87
CA ALA A 303 0.29 -1.33 -27.67
C ALA A 303 0.52 -0.62 -29.02
N LYS A 304 0.66 0.70 -29.01
CA LYS A 304 0.97 1.50 -30.22
C LYS A 304 2.30 1.13 -30.90
N ASP A 305 3.10 0.26 -30.30
CA ASP A 305 4.34 -0.28 -30.85
C ASP A 305 4.22 -1.78 -31.14
N ASP A 306 4.92 -2.21 -32.18
CA ASP A 306 4.88 -3.53 -32.83
C ASP A 306 5.44 -4.69 -31.96
N GLN A 307 4.88 -4.89 -30.76
CA GLN A 307 5.24 -5.99 -29.84
C GLN A 307 4.68 -7.36 -30.29
N THR A 308 4.03 -7.41 -31.45
CA THR A 308 3.44 -8.63 -32.02
C THR A 308 4.50 -9.71 -32.31
N GLN A 309 5.73 -9.30 -32.65
CA GLN A 309 6.84 -10.24 -32.86
C GLN A 309 7.35 -10.85 -31.55
N ASP A 310 7.40 -10.09 -30.46
CA ASP A 310 7.86 -10.57 -29.15
C ASP A 310 6.89 -11.60 -28.56
N ILE A 311 5.59 -11.35 -28.71
CA ILE A 311 4.53 -12.26 -28.27
C ILE A 311 4.60 -13.59 -29.03
N LYS A 312 4.74 -13.55 -30.36
CA LYS A 312 4.88 -14.75 -31.19
C LYS A 312 6.16 -15.53 -30.88
N SER A 313 7.26 -14.83 -30.64
CA SER A 313 8.54 -15.44 -30.26
C SER A 313 8.47 -16.08 -28.89
N LEU A 314 7.78 -15.46 -27.92
CA LEU A 314 7.56 -16.05 -26.61
C LEU A 314 6.65 -17.29 -26.68
N ILE A 315 5.55 -17.25 -27.44
CA ILE A 315 4.71 -18.43 -27.68
C ILE A 315 5.55 -19.56 -28.30
N ALA A 316 6.38 -19.24 -29.29
CA ALA A 316 7.27 -20.22 -29.92
C ALA A 316 8.29 -20.80 -28.93
N ALA A 317 8.89 -19.97 -28.07
CA ALA A 317 9.82 -20.39 -27.02
C ALA A 317 9.14 -21.26 -25.95
N LEU A 318 7.89 -20.97 -25.60
CA LEU A 318 7.07 -21.77 -24.68
C LEU A 318 6.68 -23.13 -25.27
N ARG A 319 6.53 -23.22 -26.60
CA ARG A 319 6.23 -24.46 -27.33
C ARG A 319 7.45 -25.27 -27.73
N ALA A 320 8.67 -24.74 -27.58
CA ALA A 320 9.94 -25.44 -27.78
C ALA A 320 9.95 -26.90 -27.25
N PRO A 321 9.44 -27.21 -26.02
CA PRO A 321 9.37 -28.59 -25.51
C PRO A 321 8.52 -29.55 -26.35
N GLN A 322 7.46 -29.08 -27.01
CA GLN A 322 6.63 -29.91 -27.89
C GLN A 322 7.37 -30.29 -29.20
N ILE A 323 8.41 -29.53 -29.54
CA ILE A 323 9.23 -29.68 -30.75
C ILE A 323 10.61 -30.30 -30.41
N GLY A 324 10.79 -30.79 -29.18
CA GLY A 324 12.03 -31.42 -28.72
C GLY A 324 13.17 -30.45 -28.36
N ALA A 325 12.91 -29.14 -28.31
CA ALA A 325 13.84 -28.13 -27.83
C ALA A 325 13.67 -27.91 -26.32
N ARG A 326 14.75 -27.57 -25.60
CA ARG A 326 14.66 -27.25 -24.17
C ARG A 326 13.85 -25.95 -24.02
N PRO A 327 12.76 -25.95 -23.22
CA PRO A 327 12.06 -24.72 -22.92
C PRO A 327 12.99 -23.76 -22.16
N GLU A 328 12.98 -22.49 -22.56
CA GLU A 328 13.57 -21.41 -21.76
C GLU A 328 12.70 -21.06 -20.53
N LEU A 329 11.46 -21.55 -20.49
CA LEU A 329 10.44 -21.23 -19.50
C LEU A 329 9.79 -22.51 -18.94
N ASP A 330 9.68 -22.65 -17.62
CA ASP A 330 9.13 -23.85 -16.98
C ASP A 330 7.60 -23.96 -17.19
N PRO A 331 7.13 -24.86 -18.08
CA PRO A 331 5.72 -24.94 -18.47
C PRO A 331 4.82 -25.47 -17.34
N GLN A 332 5.41 -26.09 -16.31
CA GLN A 332 4.69 -26.63 -15.15
C GLN A 332 4.54 -25.61 -14.02
N THR A 333 5.12 -24.41 -14.16
CA THR A 333 4.92 -23.32 -13.20
C THR A 333 3.43 -23.01 -13.09
N LYS A 334 2.90 -22.98 -11.86
CA LYS A 334 1.51 -22.57 -11.64
C LYS A 334 1.32 -21.10 -12.03
N PHE A 335 0.17 -20.80 -12.60
CA PHE A 335 -0.24 -19.48 -13.01
C PHE A 335 -1.68 -19.23 -12.59
N TYR A 336 -1.93 -18.02 -12.11
CA TYR A 336 -3.12 -17.62 -11.42
C TYR A 336 -3.77 -16.45 -12.15
N VAL A 337 -5.09 -16.49 -12.31
CA VAL A 337 -5.88 -15.39 -12.86
C VAL A 337 -7.08 -15.13 -11.95
N LEU A 338 -7.23 -13.89 -11.50
CA LEU A 338 -8.26 -13.46 -10.55
C LEU A 338 -9.06 -12.28 -11.11
N GLY A 339 -10.34 -12.51 -11.36
CA GLY A 339 -11.29 -11.48 -11.79
C GLY A 339 -12.04 -10.87 -10.61
N LEU A 340 -11.93 -9.56 -10.42
CA LEU A 340 -12.53 -8.81 -9.32
C LEU A 340 -13.52 -7.77 -9.84
N ALA A 341 -14.73 -7.74 -9.29
CA ALA A 341 -15.73 -6.73 -9.61
C ALA A 341 -16.16 -5.93 -8.37
N PRO A 342 -16.45 -4.63 -8.53
CA PRO A 342 -16.89 -3.79 -7.42
C PRO A 342 -18.29 -4.20 -6.97
N ASN A 343 -18.50 -4.33 -5.66
CA ASN A 343 -19.81 -4.55 -5.06
C ASN A 343 -20.00 -3.65 -3.83
N ALA A 344 -20.31 -2.38 -4.06
CA ALA A 344 -20.41 -1.35 -3.02
C ALA A 344 -19.15 -1.29 -2.13
N ALA A 345 -19.26 -1.72 -0.86
CA ALA A 345 -18.15 -1.77 0.11
C ALA A 345 -17.43 -3.14 0.14
N ARG A 346 -17.67 -4.01 -0.85
CA ARG A 346 -17.08 -5.34 -0.98
C ARG A 346 -16.51 -5.53 -2.37
N ILE A 347 -15.63 -6.50 -2.49
CA ILE A 347 -15.10 -6.96 -3.77
C ILE A 347 -15.69 -8.33 -4.04
N ALA A 348 -16.31 -8.52 -5.20
CA ALA A 348 -16.80 -9.81 -5.64
C ALA A 348 -15.72 -10.50 -6.48
N VAL A 349 -15.41 -11.76 -6.16
CA VAL A 349 -14.61 -12.62 -7.03
C VAL A 349 -15.53 -13.12 -8.14
N ARG A 350 -15.34 -12.61 -9.37
CA ARG A 350 -16.12 -13.02 -10.55
C ARG A 350 -15.68 -14.39 -11.04
N PHE A 351 -14.37 -14.61 -11.09
CA PHE A 351 -13.76 -15.87 -11.48
C PHE A 351 -12.37 -15.99 -10.85
N TRP A 352 -11.94 -17.24 -10.70
CA TRP A 352 -10.60 -17.62 -10.26
C TRP A 352 -10.15 -18.79 -11.11
N TYR A 353 -8.95 -18.69 -11.68
CA TYR A 353 -8.30 -19.75 -12.41
C TYR A 353 -6.94 -20.05 -11.76
N GLU A 354 -6.69 -21.33 -11.51
CA GLU A 354 -5.40 -21.88 -11.13
C GLU A 354 -5.09 -23.03 -12.10
N GLY A 355 -3.99 -22.90 -12.84
CA GLY A 355 -3.50 -23.92 -13.76
C GLY A 355 -2.00 -23.77 -13.94
N THR A 356 -1.40 -24.53 -14.85
CA THR A 356 -0.01 -24.32 -15.25
C THR A 356 0.11 -23.32 -16.40
N VAL A 357 1.30 -22.77 -16.60
CA VAL A 357 1.63 -21.96 -17.78
C VAL A 357 1.22 -22.68 -19.06
N GLN A 358 1.52 -23.97 -19.18
CA GLN A 358 1.12 -24.77 -20.33
C GLN A 358 -0.40 -24.80 -20.51
N GLN A 359 -1.14 -25.14 -19.45
CA GLN A 359 -2.59 -25.21 -19.53
C GLN A 359 -3.21 -23.88 -19.95
N ILE A 360 -2.67 -22.76 -19.49
CA ILE A 360 -3.16 -21.44 -19.88
C ILE A 360 -2.96 -21.19 -21.37
N LEU A 361 -1.76 -21.44 -21.88
CA LEU A 361 -1.45 -21.23 -23.29
C LEU A 361 -2.33 -22.09 -24.20
N ASP A 362 -2.64 -23.31 -23.77
CA ASP A 362 -3.53 -24.22 -24.49
C ASP A 362 -4.99 -23.73 -24.55
N HIS A 363 -5.42 -22.80 -23.68
CA HIS A 363 -6.79 -22.24 -23.65
C HIS A 363 -6.93 -20.84 -24.31
N ILE A 364 -5.81 -20.19 -24.68
CA ILE A 364 -5.84 -18.83 -25.27
C ILE A 364 -6.05 -18.88 -26.80
N GLU A 365 -5.79 -20.03 -27.43
CA GLU A 365 -6.17 -20.35 -28.81
C GLU A 365 -7.54 -21.03 -28.86
#